data_AF-A0A257XFR6-F1
#
_entry.id   AF-A0A257XFR6-F1
#
_cell.length_a   1.000
_cell.length_b   1.000
_cell.length_c   1.000
_cell.angle_alpha   90.00
_cell.angle_beta   90.00
_cell.angle_gamma   90.00
#
_symmetry.space_group_name_H-M   'P 1'
#
loop_
_entity.id
_entity.type
_entity.pdbx_description
1 polymer ?
#
loop_
_entity_poly.entity_id
_entity_poly.type
_entity_poly.pdbx_seq_one_letter_code
_entity_poly.pdbx_strand_id
1 'polypeptide(L)'
;MSLMVAVLCSGALINAYRSFTAAQSVSLYASIERNLFQALSVFRYERGGSVSALSLPNGDNPAGLKQLAERRERVTLALNAALAGADADIDPALKPLFEQLRRGYEQLKILRQQIDEQLARPREQRDTRIAQRMLTEGAGLLATLEEASTAVEAQIRSIDPALSQLILARAMAWATRAEVGSGNLMLNEVVGEGRPLNEQEWKTLLINNGRFTFSWATVREIGLAPNAPPALKAAVDAAQNAFFSGPYKTLRDEVIANVSNGRPAGIALQAWRDRSEPGQTAIANVAAAAVDAIAVRATLAEAEAERQLAGYGLVLLAAVALAVAGLVVVLRRVTVPLSRLTGVMTQVSGGDLTINVPYIARTDEVGAIAKALMVFRESLTRTRALEEAAEHN
;
A
#
# COMPACT_ATOMS: atom_id res chain seq x y z
N MET A 1 7.10 40.12 7.68
CA MET A 1 6.73 39.18 6.59
C MET A 1 7.60 37.92 6.55
N SER A 2 8.93 38.02 6.64
CA SER A 2 9.86 36.88 6.55
C SER A 2 9.60 35.76 7.57
N LEU A 3 9.26 36.10 8.81
CA LEU A 3 8.96 35.13 9.87
C LEU A 3 7.65 34.36 9.61
N MET A 4 6.64 35.02 9.03
CA MET A 4 5.36 34.41 8.67
C MET A 4 5.51 33.44 7.48
N VAL A 5 6.32 33.80 6.48
CA VAL A 5 6.65 32.92 5.35
C VAL A 5 7.44 31.70 5.83
N ALA A 6 8.42 31.88 6.72
CA ALA A 6 9.20 30.76 7.27
C ALA A 6 8.33 29.77 8.06
N VAL A 7 7.39 30.25 8.87
CA VAL A 7 6.44 29.39 9.62
C VAL A 7 5.51 28.61 8.67
N LEU A 8 4.95 29.27 7.64
CA LEU A 8 4.07 28.63 6.67
C LEU A 8 4.80 27.56 5.84
N CYS A 9 6.00 27.86 5.34
CA CYS A 9 6.80 26.90 4.57
C CYS A 9 7.24 25.71 5.42
N SER A 10 7.59 25.95 6.69
CA SER A 10 7.97 24.87 7.61
C SER A 10 6.78 23.97 7.94
N GLY A 11 5.59 24.54 8.18
CA GLY A 11 4.36 23.78 8.42
C GLY A 11 3.95 22.94 7.20
N ALA A 12 4.04 23.50 6.00
CA ALA A 12 3.77 22.78 4.75
C ALA A 12 4.73 21.60 4.54
N LEU A 13 6.03 21.78 4.82
CA LEU A 13 7.02 20.72 4.71
C LEU A 13 6.80 19.60 5.73
N ILE A 14 6.47 19.94 6.99
CA ILE A 14 6.15 18.94 8.02
C ILE A 14 4.92 18.13 7.62
N ASN A 15 3.88 18.78 7.11
CA ASN A 15 2.69 18.09 6.63
C ASN A 15 2.99 17.19 5.43
N ALA A 16 3.76 17.68 4.45
CA ALA A 16 4.19 16.88 3.30
C ALA A 16 5.02 15.67 3.71
N TYR A 17 5.91 15.83 4.69
CA TYR A 17 6.71 14.73 5.24
C TYR A 17 5.81 13.69 5.93
N ARG A 18 4.85 14.12 6.75
CA ARG A 18 3.88 13.21 7.38
C ARG A 18 3.05 12.45 6.34
N SER A 19 2.53 13.15 5.33
CA SER A 19 1.79 12.54 4.22
C SER A 19 2.63 11.53 3.45
N PHE A 20 3.91 11.85 3.18
CA PHE A 20 4.84 10.92 2.54
C PHE A 20 5.08 9.68 3.40
N THR A 21 5.38 9.83 4.69
CA THR A 21 5.58 8.68 5.59
C THR A 21 4.33 7.81 5.70
N ALA A 22 3.14 8.41 5.74
CA ALA A 22 1.88 7.67 5.77
C ALA A 22 1.64 6.90 4.46
N ALA A 23 1.88 7.53 3.31
CA ALA A 23 1.71 6.90 2.00
C ALA A 23 2.72 5.76 1.79
N GLN A 24 3.97 5.93 2.23
CA GLN A 24 4.99 4.88 2.22
C GLN A 24 4.59 3.68 3.07
N SER A 25 4.08 3.90 4.29
CA SER A 25 3.57 2.81 5.13
C SER A 25 2.39 2.08 4.49
N VAL A 26 1.45 2.81 3.89
CA VAL A 26 0.29 2.20 3.18
C VAL A 26 0.75 1.40 1.97
N SER A 27 1.73 1.88 1.21
CA SER A 27 2.35 1.18 0.08
C SER A 27 3.02 -0.12 0.51
N LEU A 28 3.80 -0.08 1.61
CA LEU A 28 4.40 -1.26 2.21
C LEU A 28 3.32 -2.29 2.63
N TYR A 29 2.31 -1.86 3.40
CA TYR A 29 1.25 -2.76 3.85
C TYR A 29 0.42 -3.32 2.71
N ALA A 30 0.12 -2.53 1.67
CA ALA A 30 -0.59 -3.01 0.49
C ALA A 30 0.22 -4.05 -0.28
N SER A 31 1.55 -3.88 -0.38
CA SER A 31 2.45 -4.89 -0.96
C SER A 31 2.48 -6.19 -0.13
N ILE A 32 2.56 -6.07 1.20
CA ILE A 32 2.50 -7.22 2.11
C ILE A 32 1.16 -7.95 1.95
N GLU A 33 0.03 -7.24 1.98
CA GLU A 33 -1.31 -7.82 1.81
C GLU A 33 -1.45 -8.53 0.47
N ARG A 34 -0.92 -7.95 -0.62
CA ARG A 34 -0.93 -8.59 -1.93
C ARG A 34 -0.26 -9.95 -1.92
N ASN A 35 0.89 -10.03 -1.29
CA ASN A 35 1.65 -11.27 -1.17
C ASN A 35 0.98 -12.26 -0.20
N LEU A 36 0.43 -11.80 0.93
CA LEU A 36 -0.36 -12.63 1.83
C LEU A 36 -1.57 -13.24 1.13
N PHE A 37 -2.34 -12.43 0.40
CA PHE A 37 -3.51 -12.89 -0.36
C PHE A 37 -3.12 -13.89 -1.46
N GLN A 38 -2.02 -13.66 -2.17
CA GLN A 38 -1.51 -14.60 -3.16
C GLN A 38 -1.08 -15.93 -2.53
N ALA A 39 -0.35 -15.89 -1.41
CA ALA A 39 0.02 -17.10 -0.67
C ALA A 39 -1.24 -17.84 -0.21
N LEU A 40 -2.17 -17.13 0.42
CA LEU A 40 -3.44 -17.66 0.94
C LEU A 40 -4.30 -18.32 -0.15
N SER A 41 -4.44 -17.67 -1.30
CA SER A 41 -5.28 -18.17 -2.41
C SER A 41 -4.68 -19.41 -3.07
N VAL A 42 -3.36 -19.44 -3.31
CA VAL A 42 -2.68 -20.57 -3.97
C VAL A 42 -2.45 -21.74 -3.01
N PHE A 43 -2.13 -21.47 -1.74
CA PHE A 43 -1.81 -22.51 -0.76
C PHE A 43 -2.99 -23.45 -0.48
N ARG A 44 -4.24 -22.98 -0.57
CA ARG A 44 -5.40 -23.88 -0.47
C ARG A 44 -5.38 -24.99 -1.53
N TYR A 45 -4.99 -24.64 -2.75
CA TYR A 45 -4.88 -25.59 -3.85
C TYR A 45 -3.65 -26.48 -3.74
N GLU A 46 -2.54 -25.96 -3.19
CA GLU A 46 -1.37 -26.77 -2.85
C GLU A 46 -1.72 -27.81 -1.77
N ARG A 47 -2.43 -27.40 -0.72
CA ARG A 47 -2.88 -28.27 0.38
C ARG A 47 -3.74 -29.41 -0.12
N GLY A 48 -4.77 -29.11 -0.91
CA GLY A 48 -5.61 -30.14 -1.53
C GLY A 48 -4.81 -31.02 -2.51
N GLY A 49 -4.01 -30.39 -3.38
CA GLY A 49 -3.20 -31.09 -4.38
C GLY A 49 -2.18 -32.05 -3.77
N SER A 50 -1.60 -31.70 -2.62
CA SER A 50 -0.66 -32.54 -1.88
C SER A 50 -1.33 -33.82 -1.37
N VAL A 51 -2.55 -33.70 -0.84
CA VAL A 51 -3.35 -34.87 -0.40
C VAL A 51 -3.70 -35.74 -1.60
N SER A 52 -4.21 -35.14 -2.69
CA SER A 52 -4.53 -35.88 -3.91
C SER A 52 -3.32 -36.60 -4.51
N ALA A 53 -2.14 -35.98 -4.50
CA ALA A 53 -0.90 -36.58 -4.99
C ALA A 53 -0.50 -37.83 -4.17
N LEU A 54 -0.67 -37.77 -2.84
CA LEU A 54 -0.38 -38.92 -1.96
C LEU A 54 -1.36 -40.09 -2.19
N SER A 55 -2.62 -39.80 -2.51
CA SER A 55 -3.67 -40.82 -2.67
C SER A 55 -3.67 -41.54 -4.01
N LEU A 56 -3.04 -40.99 -5.06
CA LEU A 56 -3.02 -41.55 -6.41
C LEU A 56 -1.66 -42.21 -6.74
N PRO A 57 -1.60 -43.28 -7.56
CA PRO A 57 -0.35 -43.75 -8.14
C PRO A 57 0.29 -42.66 -9.02
N ASN A 58 1.62 -42.52 -8.98
CA ASN A 58 2.30 -41.41 -9.69
C ASN A 58 2.10 -41.45 -11.20
N GLY A 59 2.05 -42.65 -11.80
CA GLY A 59 1.83 -42.83 -13.23
C GLY A 59 0.46 -42.33 -13.69
N ASP A 60 -0.51 -42.26 -12.78
CA ASP A 60 -1.90 -41.93 -13.08
C ASP A 60 -2.19 -40.42 -12.94
N ASN A 61 -1.24 -39.62 -12.44
CA ASN A 61 -1.46 -38.18 -12.19
C ASN A 61 -0.25 -37.26 -12.51
N PRO A 62 0.39 -37.35 -13.69
CA PRO A 62 1.53 -36.50 -14.03
C PRO A 62 1.17 -35.01 -14.09
N ALA A 63 -0.04 -34.68 -14.58
CA ALA A 63 -0.51 -33.30 -14.65
C ALA A 63 -0.73 -32.69 -13.25
N GLY A 64 -1.30 -33.44 -12.32
CA GLY A 64 -1.51 -32.97 -10.94
C GLY A 64 -0.20 -32.76 -10.18
N LEU A 65 0.81 -33.61 -10.40
CA LEU A 65 2.15 -33.44 -9.82
C LEU A 65 2.83 -32.17 -10.35
N LYS A 66 2.71 -31.89 -11.66
CA LYS A 66 3.21 -30.65 -12.26
C LYS A 66 2.51 -29.42 -11.66
N GLN A 67 1.18 -29.42 -11.59
CA GLN A 67 0.42 -28.33 -10.98
C GLN A 67 0.76 -28.14 -9.49
N LEU A 68 1.02 -29.22 -8.76
CA LEU A 68 1.45 -29.15 -7.36
C LEU A 68 2.79 -28.42 -7.24
N ALA A 69 3.77 -28.75 -8.09
CA ALA A 69 5.08 -28.08 -8.10
C ALA A 69 4.94 -26.58 -8.42
N GLU A 70 4.18 -26.22 -9.46
CA GLU A 70 3.92 -24.82 -9.83
C GLU A 70 3.24 -24.04 -8.70
N ARG A 71 2.27 -24.66 -8.00
CA ARG A 71 1.59 -24.04 -6.85
C ARG A 71 2.56 -23.82 -5.68
N ARG A 72 3.41 -24.81 -5.37
CA ARG A 72 4.42 -24.70 -4.33
C ARG A 72 5.37 -23.54 -4.58
N GLU A 73 5.84 -23.38 -5.82
CA GLU A 73 6.71 -22.27 -6.23
C GLU A 73 6.01 -20.92 -6.01
N ARG A 74 4.76 -20.78 -6.47
CA ARG A 74 3.98 -19.55 -6.28
C ARG A 74 3.73 -19.21 -4.82
N VAL A 75 3.47 -20.21 -3.97
CA VAL A 75 3.33 -20.03 -2.51
C VAL A 75 4.65 -19.61 -1.88
N THR A 76 5.76 -20.24 -2.27
CA THR A 76 7.11 -19.89 -1.80
C THR A 76 7.45 -18.44 -2.13
N LEU A 77 7.24 -18.02 -3.39
CA LEU A 77 7.50 -16.64 -3.82
C LEU A 77 6.66 -15.64 -3.02
N ALA A 78 5.36 -15.90 -2.87
CA ALA A 78 4.46 -15.01 -2.16
C ALA A 78 4.76 -14.92 -0.66
N LEU A 79 5.00 -16.05 0.02
CA LEU A 79 5.37 -16.05 1.45
C LEU A 79 6.70 -15.35 1.69
N ASN A 80 7.72 -15.61 0.86
CA ASN A 80 9.01 -14.94 0.98
C ASN A 80 8.86 -13.42 0.82
N ALA A 81 8.08 -12.96 -0.17
CA ALA A 81 7.86 -11.53 -0.39
C ALA A 81 7.07 -10.87 0.74
N ALA A 82 6.03 -11.52 1.28
CA ALA A 82 5.28 -11.03 2.42
C ALA A 82 6.16 -10.91 3.69
N LEU A 83 6.97 -11.94 3.96
CA LEU A 83 7.89 -11.96 5.11
C LEU A 83 9.01 -10.92 4.97
N ALA A 84 9.57 -10.74 3.77
CA ALA A 84 10.58 -9.71 3.52
C ALA A 84 10.01 -8.30 3.72
N GLY A 85 8.75 -8.05 3.32
CA GLY A 85 8.07 -6.80 3.64
C GLY A 85 7.87 -6.61 5.14
N ALA A 86 7.59 -7.69 5.88
CA ALA A 86 7.44 -7.65 7.34
C ALA A 86 8.77 -7.49 8.11
N ASP A 87 9.91 -7.72 7.46
CA ASP A 87 11.24 -7.41 8.01
C ASP A 87 11.56 -5.90 7.98
N ALA A 88 10.77 -5.10 7.26
CA ALA A 88 10.85 -3.64 7.31
C ALA A 88 10.26 -3.08 8.62
N ASP A 89 10.21 -1.75 8.76
CA ASP A 89 9.62 -1.09 9.92
C ASP A 89 8.08 -1.15 9.87
N ILE A 90 7.53 -2.29 10.31
CA ILE A 90 6.09 -2.51 10.49
C ILE A 90 5.65 -2.23 11.93
N ASP A 91 4.35 -2.00 12.11
CA ASP A 91 3.73 -1.84 13.43
C ASP A 91 4.15 -2.99 14.37
N PRO A 92 4.71 -2.70 15.56
CA PRO A 92 5.10 -3.71 16.54
C PRO A 92 4.01 -4.73 16.88
N ALA A 93 2.72 -4.34 16.80
CA ALA A 93 1.59 -5.22 17.03
C ALA A 93 1.47 -6.35 15.99
N LEU A 94 2.01 -6.17 14.78
CA LEU A 94 2.02 -7.19 13.73
C LEU A 94 3.16 -8.20 13.88
N LYS A 95 4.25 -7.86 14.59
CA LYS A 95 5.45 -8.69 14.67
C LYS A 95 5.19 -10.11 15.19
N PRO A 96 4.43 -10.33 16.29
CA PRO A 96 4.15 -11.68 16.79
C PRO A 96 3.45 -12.56 15.76
N LEU A 97 2.56 -11.96 14.96
CA LEU A 97 1.78 -12.66 13.94
C LEU A 97 2.66 -13.07 12.74
N PHE A 98 3.56 -12.20 12.30
CA PHE A 98 4.54 -12.56 11.27
C PHE A 98 5.56 -13.60 11.75
N GLU A 99 5.93 -13.60 13.03
CA GLU A 99 6.74 -14.67 13.61
C GLU A 99 6.01 -16.02 13.63
N GLN A 100 4.70 -16.02 13.91
CA GLN A 100 3.87 -17.22 13.77
C GLN A 100 3.80 -17.69 12.32
N LEU A 101 3.67 -16.77 11.37
CA LEU A 101 3.68 -17.07 9.94
C LEU A 101 5.01 -17.70 9.50
N ARG A 102 6.16 -17.17 9.96
CA ARG A 102 7.49 -17.77 9.73
C ARG A 102 7.54 -19.21 10.22
N ARG A 103 7.13 -19.45 11.47
CA ARG A 103 7.13 -20.82 12.03
C ARG A 103 6.24 -21.77 11.22
N GLY A 104 5.03 -21.35 10.87
CA GLY A 104 4.12 -22.15 10.06
C GLY A 104 4.67 -22.45 8.66
N TYR A 105 5.37 -21.49 8.05
CA TYR A 105 6.03 -21.67 6.76
C TYR A 105 7.22 -22.63 6.83
N GLU A 106 8.04 -22.56 7.88
CA GLU A 106 9.13 -23.53 8.09
C GLU A 106 8.57 -24.95 8.28
N GLN A 107 7.48 -25.12 9.04
CA GLN A 107 6.81 -26.42 9.15
C GLN A 107 6.27 -26.91 7.81
N LEU A 108 5.72 -26.03 6.98
CA LEU A 108 5.30 -26.38 5.62
C LEU A 108 6.48 -26.89 4.77
N LYS A 109 7.66 -26.26 4.85
CA LYS A 109 8.86 -26.71 4.10
C LYS A 109 9.26 -28.12 4.50
N ILE A 110 9.29 -28.41 5.81
CA ILE A 110 9.58 -29.75 6.34
C ILE A 110 8.53 -30.76 5.82
N LEU A 111 7.25 -30.39 5.88
CA LEU A 111 6.17 -31.27 5.43
C LEU A 111 6.20 -31.52 3.92
N ARG A 112 6.55 -30.52 3.11
CA ARG A 112 6.77 -30.69 1.66
C ARG A 112 7.85 -31.72 1.38
N GLN A 113 8.98 -31.65 2.08
CA GLN A 113 10.05 -32.65 1.95
C GLN A 113 9.56 -34.06 2.30
N GLN A 114 8.83 -34.21 3.41
CA GLN A 114 8.27 -35.49 3.82
C GLN A 114 7.26 -36.02 2.79
N ILE A 115 6.44 -35.15 2.20
CA ILE A 115 5.52 -35.52 1.12
C ILE A 115 6.32 -36.04 -0.08
N ASP A 116 7.40 -35.37 -0.47
CA ASP A 116 8.21 -35.77 -1.63
C ASP A 116 8.88 -37.14 -1.41
N GLU A 117 9.35 -37.41 -0.19
CA GLU A 117 9.86 -38.72 0.23
C GLU A 117 8.78 -39.82 0.15
N GLN A 118 7.52 -39.51 0.47
CA GLN A 118 6.41 -40.46 0.30
C GLN A 118 6.03 -40.64 -1.17
N LEU A 119 6.04 -39.57 -1.96
CA LEU A 119 5.74 -39.64 -3.40
C LEU A 119 6.77 -40.48 -4.15
N ALA A 120 8.02 -40.56 -3.69
CA ALA A 120 9.03 -41.46 -4.24
C ALA A 120 8.72 -42.97 -4.02
N ARG A 121 7.77 -43.32 -3.15
CA ARG A 121 7.40 -44.71 -2.83
C ARG A 121 6.14 -45.16 -3.60
N PRO A 122 5.98 -46.48 -3.85
CA PRO A 122 4.71 -47.05 -4.28
C PRO A 122 3.57 -46.65 -3.34
N ARG A 123 2.37 -46.43 -3.89
CA ARG A 123 1.20 -45.90 -3.15
C ARG A 123 0.91 -46.69 -1.88
N GLU A 124 1.04 -48.01 -1.96
CA GLU A 124 0.72 -48.97 -0.90
C GLU A 124 1.70 -48.89 0.28
N GLN A 125 2.89 -48.29 0.07
CA GLN A 125 3.95 -48.16 1.07
C GLN A 125 4.05 -46.75 1.69
N ARG A 126 3.13 -45.85 1.33
CA ARG A 126 3.12 -44.47 1.82
C ARG A 126 2.51 -44.39 3.22
N ASP A 127 3.10 -43.55 4.06
CA ASP A 127 2.52 -43.22 5.37
C ASP A 127 1.26 -42.37 5.18
N THR A 128 0.10 -42.96 5.47
CA THR A 128 -1.21 -42.32 5.33
C THR A 128 -1.38 -41.12 6.29
N ARG A 129 -0.60 -41.04 7.36
CA ARG A 129 -0.66 -39.93 8.33
C ARG A 129 -0.15 -38.62 7.74
N ILE A 130 0.73 -38.65 6.75
CA ILE A 130 1.29 -37.43 6.12
C ILE A 130 0.19 -36.60 5.45
N ALA A 131 -0.78 -37.26 4.80
CA ALA A 131 -1.93 -36.57 4.22
C ALA A 131 -2.76 -35.84 5.29
N GLN A 132 -3.02 -36.51 6.42
CA GLN A 132 -3.76 -35.90 7.54
C GLN A 132 -2.98 -34.73 8.16
N ARG A 133 -1.65 -34.86 8.31
CA ARG A 133 -0.80 -33.76 8.78
C ARG A 133 -0.86 -32.56 7.83
N MET A 134 -0.82 -32.77 6.51
CA MET A 134 -1.00 -31.67 5.53
C MET A 134 -2.35 -30.98 5.68
N LEU A 135 -3.41 -31.74 5.96
CA LEU A 135 -4.72 -31.15 6.22
C LEU A 135 -4.72 -30.32 7.52
N THR A 136 -4.19 -30.84 8.62
CA THR A 136 -4.22 -30.19 9.93
C THR A 136 -3.22 -29.03 10.03
N GLU A 137 -1.93 -29.27 9.78
CA GLU A 137 -0.87 -28.25 9.86
C GLU A 137 -1.07 -27.17 8.78
N GLY A 138 -1.48 -27.58 7.57
CA GLY A 138 -1.82 -26.65 6.50
C GLY A 138 -3.06 -25.80 6.81
N ALA A 139 -4.04 -26.32 7.58
CA ALA A 139 -5.16 -25.51 8.04
C ALA A 139 -4.70 -24.44 9.06
N GLY A 140 -3.76 -24.78 9.94
CA GLY A 140 -3.15 -23.82 10.86
C GLY A 140 -2.43 -22.67 10.13
N LEU A 141 -1.62 -22.98 9.11
CA LEU A 141 -0.97 -21.95 8.30
C LEU A 141 -1.97 -21.09 7.51
N LEU A 142 -3.05 -21.68 6.99
CA LEU A 142 -4.12 -20.92 6.34
C LEU A 142 -4.78 -19.92 7.29
N ALA A 143 -5.08 -20.35 8.52
CA ALA A 143 -5.66 -19.47 9.54
C ALA A 143 -4.73 -18.30 9.87
N THR A 144 -3.42 -18.56 10.06
CA THR A 144 -2.44 -17.50 10.30
C THR A 144 -2.32 -16.53 9.11
N LEU A 145 -2.41 -17.02 7.86
CA LEU A 145 -2.43 -16.17 6.68
C LEU A 145 -3.67 -15.26 6.63
N GLU A 146 -4.85 -15.78 6.98
CA GLU A 146 -6.11 -15.00 7.05
C GLU A 146 -6.05 -13.93 8.15
N GLU A 147 -5.51 -14.29 9.31
CA GLU A 147 -5.32 -13.38 10.43
C GLU A 147 -4.31 -12.27 10.08
N ALA A 148 -3.18 -12.62 9.47
CA ALA A 148 -2.17 -11.66 9.00
C ALA A 148 -2.75 -10.69 7.97
N SER A 149 -3.50 -11.20 6.99
CA SER A 149 -4.17 -10.38 5.98
C SER A 149 -5.13 -9.38 6.63
N THR A 150 -6.00 -9.87 7.52
CA THR A 150 -6.98 -9.01 8.23
C THR A 150 -6.30 -7.93 9.07
N ALA A 151 -5.20 -8.25 9.75
CA ALA A 151 -4.45 -7.32 10.58
C ALA A 151 -3.72 -6.26 9.74
N VAL A 152 -3.10 -6.64 8.63
CA VAL A 152 -2.46 -5.70 7.69
C VAL A 152 -3.50 -4.77 7.07
N GLU A 153 -4.66 -5.28 6.66
CA GLU A 153 -5.76 -4.44 6.16
C GLU A 153 -6.33 -3.47 7.20
N ALA A 154 -6.28 -3.83 8.49
CA ALA A 154 -6.65 -2.92 9.55
C ALA A 154 -5.67 -1.73 9.64
N GLN A 155 -4.37 -1.97 9.44
CA GLN A 155 -3.36 -0.91 9.35
C GLN A 155 -3.53 -0.03 8.11
N ILE A 156 -3.85 -0.62 6.96
CA ILE A 156 -4.14 0.16 5.76
C ILE A 156 -5.33 1.09 6.01
N ARG A 157 -6.41 0.60 6.61
CA ARG A 157 -7.62 1.41 6.90
C ARG A 157 -7.38 2.50 7.94
N SER A 158 -6.52 2.26 8.92
CA SER A 158 -6.23 3.26 9.96
C SER A 158 -5.43 4.43 9.39
N ILE A 159 -4.53 4.18 8.43
CA ILE A 159 -3.67 5.20 7.82
C ILE A 159 -4.37 5.87 6.61
N ASP A 160 -5.01 5.08 5.74
CA ASP A 160 -5.73 5.58 4.56
C ASP A 160 -7.16 5.01 4.47
N PRO A 161 -8.14 5.68 5.10
CA PRO A 161 -9.55 5.30 5.02
C PRO A 161 -10.13 5.28 3.60
N ALA A 162 -9.51 5.96 2.61
CA ALA A 162 -10.01 5.99 1.24
C ALA A 162 -9.91 4.62 0.55
N LEU A 163 -9.08 3.71 1.07
CA LEU A 163 -8.95 2.33 0.59
C LEU A 163 -10.01 1.38 1.19
N SER A 164 -10.83 1.84 2.13
CA SER A 164 -11.81 1.00 2.84
C SER A 164 -12.81 0.30 1.91
N GLN A 165 -13.26 0.97 0.84
CA GLN A 165 -14.17 0.35 -0.12
C GLN A 165 -13.50 -0.79 -0.89
N LEU A 166 -12.23 -0.66 -1.27
CA LEU A 166 -11.52 -1.74 -1.96
C LEU A 166 -11.24 -2.92 -1.03
N ILE A 167 -10.89 -2.65 0.23
CA ILE A 167 -10.72 -3.67 1.27
C ILE A 167 -12.04 -4.41 1.50
N LEU A 168 -13.16 -3.68 1.58
CA LEU A 168 -14.48 -4.28 1.70
C LEU A 168 -14.84 -5.12 0.46
N ALA A 169 -14.56 -4.62 -0.75
CA ALA A 169 -14.78 -5.37 -1.99
C ALA A 169 -13.97 -6.67 -2.01
N ARG A 170 -12.69 -6.63 -1.61
CA ARG A 170 -11.86 -7.82 -1.49
C ARG A 170 -12.46 -8.82 -0.49
N ALA A 171 -12.79 -8.37 0.71
CA ALA A 171 -13.33 -9.23 1.77
C ALA A 171 -14.67 -9.87 1.35
N MET A 172 -15.56 -9.10 0.73
CA MET A 172 -16.85 -9.60 0.24
C MET A 172 -16.71 -10.52 -0.96
N ALA A 173 -15.77 -10.26 -1.87
CA ALA A 173 -15.46 -11.17 -2.98
C ALA A 173 -14.88 -12.49 -2.46
N TRP A 174 -14.03 -12.42 -1.43
CA TRP A 174 -13.49 -13.60 -0.76
C TRP A 174 -14.58 -14.42 -0.06
N ALA A 175 -15.49 -13.76 0.67
CA ALA A 175 -16.64 -14.39 1.29
C ALA A 175 -17.56 -15.05 0.24
N THR A 176 -17.84 -14.35 -0.86
CA THR A 176 -18.61 -14.88 -2.00
C THR A 176 -17.98 -16.17 -2.50
N ARG A 177 -16.66 -16.15 -2.77
CA ARG A 177 -15.92 -17.32 -3.24
C ARG A 177 -16.03 -18.49 -2.25
N ALA A 178 -15.85 -18.22 -0.95
CA ALA A 178 -15.80 -19.27 0.06
C ALA A 178 -17.13 -20.02 0.16
N GLU A 179 -18.24 -19.27 0.20
CA GLU A 179 -19.59 -19.82 0.29
C GLU A 179 -20.00 -20.52 -1.01
N VAL A 180 -19.63 -19.97 -2.18
CA VAL A 180 -19.81 -20.63 -3.47
C VAL A 180 -19.04 -21.95 -3.53
N GLY A 181 -17.77 -21.96 -3.13
CA GLY A 181 -16.93 -23.16 -3.14
C GLY A 181 -17.45 -24.25 -2.20
N SER A 182 -17.88 -23.86 -1.00
CA SER A 182 -18.52 -24.76 -0.03
C SER A 182 -19.78 -25.41 -0.61
N GLY A 183 -20.69 -24.63 -1.19
CA GLY A 183 -21.88 -25.15 -1.85
C GLY A 183 -21.55 -26.04 -3.06
N ASN A 184 -20.54 -25.69 -3.85
CA ASN A 184 -20.15 -26.47 -5.02
C ASN A 184 -19.52 -27.81 -4.66
N LEU A 185 -18.78 -27.90 -3.53
CA LEU A 185 -18.21 -29.15 -3.06
C LEU A 185 -19.32 -30.17 -2.72
N MET A 186 -20.34 -29.72 -2.01
CA MET A 186 -21.53 -30.54 -1.72
C MET A 186 -22.28 -30.92 -2.99
N LEU A 187 -22.43 -29.99 -3.95
CA LEU A 187 -23.04 -30.30 -5.25
C LEU A 187 -22.24 -31.34 -6.04
N ASN A 188 -20.90 -31.29 -6.01
CA ASN A 188 -20.05 -32.31 -6.65
C ASN A 188 -20.32 -33.71 -6.08
N GLU A 189 -20.50 -33.83 -4.76
CA GLU A 189 -20.80 -35.10 -4.09
C GLU A 189 -22.13 -35.69 -4.57
N VAL A 190 -23.23 -34.92 -4.46
CA VAL A 190 -24.56 -35.41 -4.84
C VAL A 190 -24.71 -35.68 -6.34
N VAL A 191 -24.06 -34.87 -7.18
CA VAL A 191 -23.99 -35.10 -8.64
C VAL A 191 -23.21 -36.38 -8.94
N GLY A 192 -22.07 -36.59 -8.28
CA GLY A 192 -21.23 -37.75 -8.47
C GLY A 192 -21.89 -39.07 -8.05
N GLU A 193 -22.65 -39.04 -6.95
CA GLU A 193 -23.37 -40.20 -6.43
C GLU A 193 -24.74 -40.40 -7.10
N GLY A 194 -25.23 -39.42 -7.87
CA GLY A 194 -26.53 -39.48 -8.53
C GLY A 194 -27.71 -39.47 -7.56
N ARG A 195 -27.53 -38.93 -6.35
CA ARG A 195 -28.54 -38.88 -5.28
C ARG A 195 -29.10 -37.47 -5.09
N PRO A 196 -30.30 -37.33 -4.50
CA PRO A 196 -30.81 -36.02 -4.07
C PRO A 196 -30.07 -35.51 -2.82
N LEU A 197 -30.27 -34.22 -2.52
CA LEU A 197 -29.82 -33.61 -1.26
C LEU A 197 -30.64 -34.16 -0.10
N ASN A 198 -29.99 -34.39 1.04
CA ASN A 198 -30.68 -34.58 2.30
C ASN A 198 -31.10 -33.23 2.93
N GLU A 199 -31.89 -33.28 4.00
CA GLU A 199 -32.43 -32.06 4.64
C GLU A 199 -31.34 -31.11 5.15
N GLN A 200 -30.26 -31.65 5.73
CA GLN A 200 -29.16 -30.85 6.26
C GLN A 200 -28.33 -30.21 5.15
N GLU A 201 -28.05 -30.96 4.08
CA GLU A 201 -27.38 -30.47 2.88
C GLU A 201 -28.21 -29.36 2.21
N TRP A 202 -29.52 -29.54 2.10
CA TRP A 202 -30.41 -28.52 1.56
C TRP A 202 -30.40 -27.22 2.37
N LYS A 203 -30.51 -27.31 3.70
CA LYS A 203 -30.43 -26.14 4.60
C LYS A 203 -29.08 -25.44 4.46
N THR A 204 -27.98 -26.19 4.41
CA THR A 204 -26.63 -25.65 4.20
C THR A 204 -26.53 -24.92 2.85
N LEU A 205 -27.06 -25.51 1.78
CA LEU A 205 -27.03 -24.91 0.45
C LEU A 205 -27.80 -23.58 0.40
N LEU A 206 -28.97 -23.52 1.04
CA LEU A 206 -29.76 -22.29 1.15
C LEU A 206 -29.02 -21.19 1.91
N ILE A 207 -28.39 -21.53 3.03
CA ILE A 207 -27.59 -20.58 3.82
C ILE A 207 -26.43 -20.03 2.97
N ASN A 208 -25.67 -20.90 2.31
CA ASN A 208 -24.55 -20.50 1.47
C ASN A 208 -25.03 -19.60 0.31
N ASN A 209 -26.14 -19.96 -0.35
CA ASN A 209 -26.75 -19.16 -1.41
C ASN A 209 -27.13 -17.75 -0.92
N GLY A 210 -27.77 -17.64 0.25
CA GLY A 210 -28.10 -16.34 0.84
C GLY A 210 -26.85 -15.49 1.11
N ARG A 211 -25.83 -16.10 1.73
CA ARG A 211 -24.57 -15.40 2.09
C ARG A 211 -23.77 -14.93 0.88
N PHE A 212 -23.59 -15.78 -0.14
CA PHE A 212 -22.86 -15.34 -1.33
C PHE A 212 -23.67 -14.33 -2.13
N THR A 213 -25.01 -14.40 -2.13
CA THR A 213 -25.84 -13.40 -2.84
C THR A 213 -25.70 -12.02 -2.20
N PHE A 214 -25.74 -11.96 -0.87
CA PHE A 214 -25.53 -10.72 -0.12
C PHE A 214 -24.12 -10.14 -0.37
N SER A 215 -23.08 -10.95 -0.13
CA SER A 215 -21.71 -10.48 -0.31
C SER A 215 -21.39 -10.09 -1.76
N TRP A 216 -21.93 -10.82 -2.75
CA TRP A 216 -21.79 -10.46 -4.15
C TRP A 216 -22.48 -9.14 -4.50
N ALA A 217 -23.65 -8.85 -3.92
CA ALA A 217 -24.33 -7.57 -4.13
C ALA A 217 -23.46 -6.39 -3.69
N THR A 218 -22.80 -6.49 -2.52
CA THR A 218 -21.84 -5.47 -2.06
C THR A 218 -20.64 -5.32 -2.99
N VAL A 219 -20.09 -6.44 -3.48
CA VAL A 219 -18.98 -6.41 -4.46
C VAL A 219 -19.39 -5.67 -5.73
N ARG A 220 -20.60 -5.94 -6.25
CA ARG A 220 -21.12 -5.27 -7.44
C ARG A 220 -21.33 -3.78 -7.22
N GLU A 221 -21.87 -3.38 -6.07
CA GLU A 221 -22.06 -1.96 -5.74
C GLU A 221 -20.73 -1.21 -5.81
N ILE A 222 -19.68 -1.76 -5.17
CA ILE A 222 -18.36 -1.12 -5.14
C ILE A 222 -17.68 -1.19 -6.51
N GLY A 223 -17.71 -2.34 -7.18
CA GLY A 223 -17.03 -2.56 -8.47
C GLY A 223 -17.68 -1.85 -9.65
N LEU A 224 -18.95 -1.41 -9.52
CA LEU A 224 -19.67 -0.65 -10.54
C LEU A 224 -19.79 0.85 -10.20
N ALA A 225 -19.23 1.29 -9.07
CA ALA A 225 -19.20 2.69 -8.71
C ALA A 225 -18.45 3.54 -9.78
N PRO A 226 -18.81 4.82 -9.99
CA PRO A 226 -18.18 5.66 -11.01
C PRO A 226 -16.66 5.79 -10.91
N ASN A 227 -16.11 5.69 -9.69
CA ASN A 227 -14.68 5.79 -9.38
C ASN A 227 -14.03 4.41 -9.12
N ALA A 228 -14.70 3.31 -9.48
CA ALA A 228 -14.17 1.97 -9.33
C ALA A 228 -12.92 1.78 -10.24
N PRO A 229 -11.86 1.11 -9.75
CA PRO A 229 -10.71 0.76 -10.59
C PRO A 229 -11.15 -0.06 -11.83
N PRO A 230 -10.65 0.25 -13.04
CA PRO A 230 -11.05 -0.45 -14.26
C PRO A 230 -10.84 -1.97 -14.20
N ALA A 231 -9.73 -2.42 -13.60
CA ALA A 231 -9.44 -3.84 -13.41
C ALA A 231 -10.46 -4.54 -12.49
N LEU A 232 -10.89 -3.87 -11.42
CA LEU A 232 -11.92 -4.39 -10.51
C LEU A 232 -13.27 -4.49 -11.24
N LYS A 233 -13.66 -3.44 -11.97
CA LYS A 233 -14.89 -3.44 -12.77
C LYS A 233 -14.90 -4.60 -13.77
N ALA A 234 -13.81 -4.78 -14.54
CA ALA A 234 -13.69 -5.85 -15.51
C ALA A 234 -13.77 -7.25 -14.85
N ALA A 235 -13.14 -7.43 -13.68
CA ALA A 235 -13.23 -8.68 -12.94
C ALA A 235 -14.67 -8.95 -12.44
N VAL A 236 -15.36 -7.91 -11.95
CA VAL A 236 -16.76 -8.01 -11.53
C VAL A 236 -17.67 -8.38 -12.69
N ASP A 237 -17.52 -7.75 -13.85
CA ASP A 237 -18.31 -8.06 -15.04
C ASP A 237 -18.04 -9.50 -15.53
N ALA A 238 -16.78 -9.94 -15.52
CA ALA A 238 -16.41 -11.31 -15.89
C ALA A 238 -17.05 -12.35 -14.94
N ALA A 239 -16.98 -12.12 -13.63
CA ALA A 239 -17.58 -13.00 -12.62
C ALA A 239 -19.12 -12.97 -12.67
N GLN A 240 -19.72 -11.81 -12.92
CA GLN A 240 -21.16 -11.67 -13.13
C GLN A 240 -21.61 -12.58 -14.28
N ASN A 241 -20.94 -12.49 -15.43
CA ASN A 241 -21.27 -13.26 -16.63
C ASN A 241 -20.96 -14.76 -16.51
N ALA A 242 -19.91 -15.12 -15.77
CA ALA A 242 -19.49 -16.50 -15.62
C ALA A 242 -20.27 -17.29 -14.55
N PHE A 243 -20.77 -16.62 -13.51
CA PHE A 243 -21.42 -17.30 -12.37
C PHE A 243 -22.85 -16.84 -12.09
N PHE A 244 -23.10 -15.52 -12.10
CA PHE A 244 -24.34 -14.91 -11.62
C PHE A 244 -25.35 -14.56 -12.72
N SER A 245 -25.03 -14.86 -13.97
CA SER A 245 -25.93 -14.78 -15.11
C SER A 245 -25.50 -15.81 -16.17
N GLY A 246 -26.19 -15.81 -17.30
CA GLY A 246 -25.84 -16.64 -18.44
C GLY A 246 -26.09 -18.15 -18.22
N PRO A 247 -25.54 -18.99 -19.12
CA PRO A 247 -25.90 -20.40 -19.20
C PRO A 247 -25.55 -21.22 -17.95
N TYR A 248 -24.45 -20.90 -17.28
CA TYR A 248 -24.04 -21.63 -16.09
C TYR A 248 -24.99 -21.38 -14.91
N LYS A 249 -25.48 -20.15 -14.73
CA LYS A 249 -26.50 -19.87 -13.70
C LYS A 249 -27.76 -20.71 -13.95
N THR A 250 -28.27 -20.74 -15.18
CA THR A 250 -29.44 -21.55 -15.55
C THR A 250 -29.21 -23.03 -15.24
N LEU A 251 -28.07 -23.59 -15.68
CA LEU A 251 -27.71 -24.97 -15.38
C LEU A 251 -27.64 -25.24 -13.86
N ARG A 252 -27.02 -24.33 -13.10
CA ARG A 252 -26.90 -24.48 -11.64
C ARG A 252 -28.27 -24.47 -10.97
N ASP A 253 -29.17 -23.59 -11.38
CA ASP A 253 -30.53 -23.51 -10.83
C ASP A 253 -31.32 -24.79 -11.15
N GLU A 254 -31.19 -25.33 -12.37
CA GLU A 254 -31.79 -26.61 -12.77
C GLU A 254 -31.25 -27.79 -11.95
N VAL A 255 -29.93 -27.88 -11.78
CA VAL A 255 -29.29 -28.92 -10.95
C VAL A 255 -29.83 -28.85 -9.53
N ILE A 256 -29.83 -27.66 -8.92
CA ILE A 256 -30.33 -27.44 -7.55
C ILE A 256 -31.81 -27.80 -7.44
N ALA A 257 -32.64 -27.41 -8.42
CA ALA A 257 -34.05 -27.75 -8.44
C ALA A 257 -34.27 -29.27 -8.54
N ASN A 258 -33.47 -29.98 -9.34
CA ASN A 258 -33.57 -31.44 -9.43
C ASN A 258 -33.21 -32.10 -8.10
N VAL A 259 -32.02 -31.81 -7.56
CA VAL A 259 -31.52 -32.50 -6.35
C VAL A 259 -32.29 -32.13 -5.08
N SER A 260 -32.93 -30.96 -5.04
CA SER A 260 -33.81 -30.59 -3.92
C SER A 260 -35.21 -31.19 -4.02
N ASN A 261 -35.68 -31.54 -5.22
CA ASN A 261 -36.97 -32.21 -5.45
C ASN A 261 -36.87 -33.74 -5.51
N GLY A 262 -35.84 -34.33 -4.90
CA GLY A 262 -35.68 -35.78 -4.84
C GLY A 262 -35.23 -36.44 -6.15
N ARG A 263 -34.81 -35.68 -7.16
CA ARG A 263 -34.36 -36.19 -8.46
C ARG A 263 -32.83 -36.15 -8.56
N PRO A 264 -32.20 -37.04 -9.35
CA PRO A 264 -30.79 -36.90 -9.70
C PRO A 264 -30.53 -35.58 -10.44
N ALA A 265 -29.29 -35.07 -10.36
CA ALA A 265 -28.91 -33.78 -10.95
C ALA A 265 -29.16 -33.67 -12.48
N GLY A 266 -29.17 -34.79 -13.19
CA GLY A 266 -29.41 -34.82 -14.65
C GLY A 266 -28.19 -34.43 -15.50
N ILE A 267 -27.00 -34.35 -14.88
CA ILE A 267 -25.73 -34.06 -15.54
C ILE A 267 -24.64 -34.95 -14.98
N ALA A 268 -23.69 -35.37 -15.83
CA ALA A 268 -22.52 -36.11 -15.39
C ALA A 268 -21.56 -35.21 -14.59
N LEU A 269 -20.90 -35.77 -13.57
CA LEU A 269 -19.99 -35.03 -12.69
C LEU A 269 -18.90 -34.27 -13.45
N GLN A 270 -18.31 -34.86 -14.50
CA GLN A 270 -17.29 -34.18 -15.28
C GLN A 270 -17.84 -32.94 -15.99
N ALA A 271 -18.99 -33.06 -16.67
CA ALA A 271 -19.64 -31.94 -17.33
C ALA A 271 -20.08 -30.85 -16.35
N TRP A 272 -20.51 -31.23 -15.13
CA TRP A 272 -20.80 -30.29 -14.06
C TRP A 272 -19.55 -29.50 -13.61
N ARG A 273 -18.42 -30.18 -13.39
CA ARG A 273 -17.16 -29.54 -13.02
C ARG A 273 -16.64 -28.60 -14.10
N ASP A 274 -16.63 -29.05 -15.35
CA ASP A 274 -16.19 -28.25 -16.50
C ASP A 274 -16.97 -26.93 -16.64
N ARG A 275 -18.25 -26.92 -16.22
CA ARG A 275 -19.10 -25.72 -16.23
C ARG A 275 -18.99 -24.88 -14.95
N SER A 276 -18.76 -25.48 -13.80
CA SER A 276 -18.73 -24.78 -12.49
C SER A 276 -17.38 -24.16 -12.13
N GLU A 277 -16.27 -24.73 -12.60
CA GLU A 277 -14.93 -24.23 -12.30
C GLU A 277 -14.63 -22.83 -12.85
N PRO A 278 -15.01 -22.47 -14.09
CA PRO A 278 -14.76 -21.13 -14.62
C PRO A 278 -15.43 -20.02 -13.81
N GLY A 279 -16.68 -20.23 -13.38
CA GLY A 279 -17.41 -19.26 -12.55
C GLY A 279 -16.76 -19.06 -11.18
N GLN A 280 -16.31 -20.13 -10.53
CA GLN A 280 -15.59 -20.04 -9.24
C GLN A 280 -14.26 -19.30 -9.37
N THR A 281 -13.53 -19.57 -10.46
CA THR A 281 -12.28 -18.87 -10.78
C THR A 281 -12.53 -17.39 -11.02
N ALA A 282 -13.58 -17.04 -11.77
CA ALA A 282 -13.92 -15.65 -12.03
C ALA A 282 -14.23 -14.89 -10.74
N ILE A 283 -14.98 -15.47 -9.80
CA ILE A 283 -15.24 -14.85 -8.48
C ILE A 283 -13.94 -14.64 -7.70
N ALA A 284 -13.05 -15.65 -7.66
CA ALA A 284 -11.77 -15.54 -6.98
C ALA A 284 -10.90 -14.40 -7.56
N ASN A 285 -10.96 -14.18 -8.87
CA ASN A 285 -10.24 -13.10 -9.55
C ASN A 285 -10.72 -11.70 -9.14
N VAL A 286 -11.96 -11.55 -8.65
CA VAL A 286 -12.46 -10.25 -8.16
C VAL A 286 -11.73 -9.82 -6.89
N ALA A 287 -11.51 -10.75 -5.96
CA ALA A 287 -10.75 -10.48 -4.74
C ALA A 287 -9.28 -10.13 -5.07
N ALA A 288 -8.67 -10.83 -6.04
CA ALA A 288 -7.33 -10.50 -6.53
C ALA A 288 -7.29 -9.10 -7.16
N ALA A 289 -8.25 -8.74 -8.01
CA ALA A 289 -8.34 -7.43 -8.64
C ALA A 289 -8.53 -6.29 -7.61
N ALA A 290 -9.26 -6.53 -6.53
CA ALA A 290 -9.41 -5.58 -5.44
C ALA A 290 -8.08 -5.35 -4.70
N VAL A 291 -7.35 -6.43 -4.38
CA VAL A 291 -6.01 -6.37 -3.76
C VAL A 291 -5.00 -5.65 -4.64
N ASP A 292 -4.95 -5.98 -5.93
CA ASP A 292 -4.07 -5.29 -6.88
C ASP A 292 -4.43 -3.80 -6.99
N ALA A 293 -5.71 -3.46 -6.97
CA ALA A 293 -6.14 -2.06 -6.98
C ALA A 293 -5.73 -1.29 -5.71
N ILE A 294 -5.73 -1.94 -4.54
CA ILE A 294 -5.22 -1.35 -3.29
C ILE A 294 -3.73 -1.05 -3.44
N ALA A 295 -2.93 -2.02 -3.90
CA ALA A 295 -1.49 -1.85 -4.12
C ALA A 295 -1.16 -0.76 -5.16
N VAL A 296 -1.89 -0.73 -6.27
CA VAL A 296 -1.71 0.31 -7.30
C VAL A 296 -2.07 1.70 -6.76
N ARG A 297 -3.16 1.84 -6.01
CA ARG A 297 -3.51 3.16 -5.42
C ARG A 297 -2.50 3.61 -4.38
N ALA A 298 -2.03 2.69 -3.53
CA ALA A 298 -1.03 2.98 -2.51
C ALA A 298 0.29 3.45 -3.11
N THR A 299 0.79 2.76 -4.14
CA THR A 299 2.03 3.16 -4.85
C THR A 299 1.90 4.49 -5.58
N LEU A 300 0.75 4.77 -6.20
CA LEU A 300 0.48 6.08 -6.81
C LEU A 300 0.41 7.20 -5.76
N ALA A 301 -0.21 6.94 -4.60
CA ALA A 301 -0.29 7.91 -3.51
C ALA A 301 1.09 8.19 -2.90
N GLU A 302 1.94 7.18 -2.75
CA GLU A 302 3.33 7.33 -2.31
C GLU A 302 4.13 8.22 -3.28
N ALA A 303 4.07 7.92 -4.58
CA ALA A 303 4.77 8.71 -5.60
C ALA A 303 4.29 10.17 -5.67
N GLU A 304 2.99 10.41 -5.47
CA GLU A 304 2.44 11.76 -5.41
C GLU A 304 2.90 12.51 -4.15
N ALA A 305 2.88 11.85 -2.99
CA ALA A 305 3.36 12.44 -1.75
C ALA A 305 4.87 12.74 -1.79
N GLU A 306 5.66 11.90 -2.46
CA GLU A 306 7.09 12.14 -2.70
C GLU A 306 7.32 13.40 -3.55
N ARG A 307 6.56 13.56 -4.64
CA ARG A 307 6.63 14.75 -5.51
C ARG A 307 6.23 16.02 -4.75
N GLN A 308 5.21 15.94 -3.91
CA GLN A 308 4.78 17.06 -3.07
C GLN A 308 5.85 17.43 -2.05
N LEU A 309 6.44 16.45 -1.38
CA LEU A 309 7.54 16.68 -0.44
C LEU A 309 8.73 17.35 -1.12
N ALA A 310 9.14 16.86 -2.29
CA ALA A 310 10.21 17.47 -3.09
C ALA A 310 9.86 18.89 -3.52
N GLY A 311 8.63 19.14 -3.98
CA GLY A 311 8.13 20.45 -4.37
C GLY A 311 8.17 21.47 -3.22
N TYR A 312 7.65 21.10 -2.05
CA TYR A 312 7.70 21.97 -0.86
C TYR A 312 9.14 22.20 -0.37
N GLY A 313 10.01 21.19 -0.47
CA GLY A 313 11.44 21.33 -0.18
C GLY A 313 12.11 22.36 -1.08
N LEU A 314 11.83 22.32 -2.40
CA LEU A 314 12.35 23.31 -3.36
C LEU A 314 11.84 24.72 -3.08
N VAL A 315 10.55 24.87 -2.75
CA VAL A 315 9.97 26.17 -2.39
C VAL A 315 10.62 26.74 -1.13
N LEU A 316 10.85 25.91 -0.11
CA LEU A 316 11.54 26.33 1.11
C LEU A 316 12.97 26.76 0.82
N LEU A 317 13.72 25.99 0.02
CA LEU A 317 15.09 26.34 -0.39
C LEU A 317 15.13 27.69 -1.13
N ALA A 318 14.20 27.91 -2.07
CA ALA A 318 14.09 29.19 -2.79
C ALA A 318 13.76 30.36 -1.84
N ALA A 319 12.85 30.16 -0.90
CA ALA A 319 12.50 31.18 0.10
C ALA A 319 13.70 31.55 0.99
N VAL A 320 14.46 30.56 1.45
CA VAL A 320 15.68 30.77 2.24
C VAL A 320 16.75 31.51 1.41
N ALA A 321 16.96 31.11 0.16
CA ALA A 321 17.91 31.78 -0.73
C ALA A 321 17.56 33.26 -0.95
N LEU A 322 16.29 33.58 -1.18
CA LEU A 322 15.81 34.96 -1.32
C LEU A 322 15.97 35.76 -0.02
N ALA A 323 15.69 35.15 1.13
CA ALA A 323 15.87 35.80 2.43
C ALA A 323 17.35 36.13 2.71
N VAL A 324 18.25 35.19 2.42
CA VAL A 324 19.70 35.39 2.55
C VAL A 324 20.19 36.47 1.57
N ALA A 325 19.75 36.43 0.31
CA ALA A 325 20.11 37.45 -0.68
C ALA A 325 19.63 38.85 -0.24
N GLY A 326 18.39 38.97 0.23
CA GLY A 326 17.85 40.22 0.78
C GLY A 326 18.65 40.73 1.98
N LEU A 327 19.01 39.85 2.92
CA LEU A 327 19.84 40.20 4.08
C LEU A 327 21.23 40.70 3.65
N VAL A 328 21.87 40.02 2.70
CA VAL A 328 23.19 40.44 2.16
C VAL A 328 23.09 41.82 1.50
N VAL A 329 22.01 42.09 0.75
CA VAL A 329 21.78 43.40 0.13
C VAL A 329 21.61 44.48 1.20
N VAL A 330 20.81 44.27 2.25
CA VAL A 330 20.61 45.23 3.34
C VAL A 330 21.92 45.50 4.09
N LEU A 331 22.66 44.44 4.44
CA LEU A 331 23.94 44.57 5.14
C LEU A 331 24.95 45.39 4.31
N ARG A 332 25.07 45.10 3.01
CA ARG A 332 26.05 45.78 2.13
C ARG A 332 25.63 47.18 1.71
N ARG A 333 24.33 47.42 1.47
CA ARG A 333 23.85 48.72 0.98
C ARG A 333 23.49 49.72 2.06
N VAL A 334 23.14 49.26 3.26
CA VAL A 334 22.64 50.13 4.34
C VAL A 334 23.50 50.01 5.58
N THR A 335 23.56 48.82 6.20
CA THR A 335 24.16 48.65 7.54
C THR A 335 25.66 48.98 7.55
N VAL A 336 26.44 48.44 6.62
CA VAL A 336 27.90 48.68 6.55
C VAL A 336 28.22 50.14 6.21
N PRO A 337 27.58 50.78 5.20
CA PRO A 337 27.78 52.19 4.94
C PRO A 337 27.41 53.11 6.10
N LEU A 338 26.28 52.87 6.76
CA LEU A 338 25.87 53.66 7.92
C LEU A 338 26.87 53.52 9.07
N SER A 339 27.28 52.29 9.41
CA SER A 339 28.27 52.06 10.47
C SER A 339 29.59 52.79 10.21
N ARG A 340 30.06 52.81 8.95
CA ARG A 340 31.25 53.56 8.55
C ARG A 340 31.05 55.08 8.64
N LEU A 341 29.90 55.61 8.21
CA LEU A 341 29.59 57.04 8.35
C LEU A 341 29.50 57.46 9.82
N THR A 342 28.90 56.63 10.67
CA THR A 342 28.89 56.84 12.13
C THR A 342 30.32 56.89 12.68
N GLY A 343 31.20 55.97 12.26
CA GLY A 343 32.61 55.98 12.67
C GLY A 343 33.34 57.26 12.27
N VAL A 344 33.12 57.75 11.04
CA VAL A 344 33.69 59.03 10.59
C VAL A 344 33.14 60.20 11.40
N MET A 345 31.84 60.23 11.69
CA MET A 345 31.24 61.28 12.52
C MET A 345 31.90 61.33 13.90
N THR A 346 32.11 60.19 14.55
CA THR A 346 32.80 60.13 15.86
C THR A 346 34.21 60.72 15.81
N GLN A 347 34.95 60.47 14.72
CA GLN A 347 36.31 60.99 14.57
C GLN A 347 36.34 62.50 14.27
N VAL A 348 35.46 62.97 13.39
CA VAL A 348 35.29 64.40 13.09
C VAL A 348 34.89 65.17 14.35
N SER A 349 33.94 64.65 15.13
CA SER A 349 33.57 65.23 16.43
C SER A 349 34.68 65.16 17.48
N GLY A 350 35.59 64.18 17.39
CA GLY A 350 36.79 64.08 18.22
C GLY A 350 37.93 65.02 17.81
N GLY A 351 37.75 65.81 16.75
CA GLY A 351 38.70 66.82 16.31
C GLY A 351 39.65 66.38 15.19
N ASP A 352 39.51 65.16 14.66
CA ASP A 352 40.24 64.73 13.45
C ASP A 352 39.47 65.18 12.20
N LEU A 353 39.91 66.29 11.62
CA LEU A 353 39.32 66.88 10.42
C LEU A 353 40.01 66.42 9.12
N THR A 354 41.03 65.56 9.22
CA THR A 354 41.79 65.07 8.06
C THR A 354 41.15 63.84 7.42
N ILE A 355 40.24 63.15 8.13
CA ILE A 355 39.57 61.97 7.60
C ILE A 355 38.65 62.29 6.42
N ASN A 356 38.73 61.45 5.37
CA ASN A 356 37.82 61.50 4.23
C ASN A 356 36.47 60.86 4.55
N VAL A 357 35.39 61.56 4.22
CA VAL A 357 34.03 61.03 4.34
C VAL A 357 33.75 60.05 3.20
N PRO A 358 33.49 58.76 3.45
CA PRO A 358 33.19 57.80 2.38
C PRO A 358 31.76 57.99 1.82
N TYR A 359 31.46 57.39 0.66
CA TYR A 359 30.11 57.25 0.08
C TYR A 359 29.40 58.51 -0.45
N ILE A 360 30.09 59.63 -0.57
CA ILE A 360 29.53 60.90 -1.07
C ILE A 360 28.94 60.78 -2.49
N ALA A 361 29.54 59.92 -3.33
CA ALA A 361 29.09 59.71 -4.71
C ALA A 361 27.77 58.92 -4.81
N ARG A 362 27.24 58.39 -3.70
CA ARG A 362 25.95 57.69 -3.71
C ARG A 362 24.80 58.67 -3.94
N THR A 363 23.76 58.17 -4.62
CA THR A 363 22.55 58.93 -4.98
C THR A 363 21.34 58.58 -4.13
N ASP A 364 21.51 57.74 -3.11
CA ASP A 364 20.47 57.32 -2.17
C ASP A 364 20.58 58.07 -0.83
N GLU A 365 19.72 57.72 0.12
CA GLU A 365 19.63 58.34 1.45
C GLU A 365 20.96 58.25 2.21
N VAL A 366 21.71 57.15 2.05
CA VAL A 366 23.05 56.99 2.64
C VAL A 366 24.02 58.03 2.05
N GLY A 367 23.95 58.28 0.74
CA GLY A 367 24.73 59.33 0.09
C GLY A 367 24.36 60.74 0.55
N ALA A 368 23.07 61.01 0.80
CA ALA A 368 22.61 62.28 1.34
C ALA A 368 23.20 62.54 2.74
N ILE A 369 23.23 61.53 3.61
CA ILE A 369 23.85 61.60 4.94
C ILE A 369 25.37 61.84 4.81
N ALA A 370 26.05 61.14 3.90
CA ALA A 370 27.49 61.31 3.67
C ALA A 370 27.83 62.74 3.22
N LYS A 371 27.03 63.34 2.33
CA LYS A 371 27.21 64.73 1.88
C LYS A 371 27.01 65.72 3.02
N ALA A 372 25.98 65.53 3.83
CA ALA A 372 25.75 66.38 5.01
C ALA A 372 26.93 66.31 5.99
N LEU A 373 27.49 65.12 6.23
CA LEU A 373 28.65 64.92 7.09
C LEU A 373 29.91 65.62 6.54
N MET A 374 30.10 65.64 5.21
CA MET A 374 31.19 66.40 4.57
C MET A 374 31.07 67.89 4.84
N VAL A 375 29.88 68.47 4.59
CA VAL A 375 29.65 69.90 4.82
C VAL A 375 29.90 70.27 6.28
N PHE A 376 29.48 69.40 7.22
CA PHE A 376 29.77 69.57 8.64
C PHE A 376 31.27 69.58 8.96
N ARG A 377 32.04 68.61 8.42
CA ARG A 377 33.51 68.57 8.56
C ARG A 377 34.15 69.85 8.01
N GLU A 378 33.78 70.26 6.80
CA GLU A 378 34.31 71.47 6.16
C GLU A 378 34.02 72.73 6.96
N SER A 379 32.82 72.83 7.55
CA SER A 379 32.48 73.92 8.47
C SER A 379 33.41 73.94 9.69
N LEU A 380 33.68 72.80 10.32
CA LEU A 380 34.60 72.71 11.47
C LEU A 380 36.03 73.09 11.08
N THR A 381 36.51 72.64 9.92
CA THR A 381 37.85 73.01 9.41
C THR A 381 37.96 74.51 9.20
N ARG A 382 36.92 75.12 8.62
CA ARG A 382 36.89 76.56 8.40
C ARG A 382 36.87 77.34 9.72
N THR A 383 36.09 76.91 10.71
CA THR A 383 36.07 77.53 12.03
C THR A 383 37.44 77.46 12.70
N ARG A 384 38.10 76.30 12.67
CA ARG A 384 39.43 76.11 13.27
C ARG A 384 40.51 76.97 12.59
N ALA A 385 40.47 77.08 11.27
CA ALA A 385 41.37 77.97 10.52
C ALA A 385 41.13 79.46 10.84
N LEU A 386 39.88 79.85 11.10
CA LEU A 386 39.55 81.22 11.52
C LEU A 386 40.03 81.50 12.95
N GLU A 387 39.95 80.54 13.86
CA GLU A 387 40.49 80.64 15.22
C GLU A 387 42.02 80.78 15.20
N GLU A 388 42.73 79.94 14.44
CA GLU A 388 44.19 80.02 14.29
C GLU A 388 44.66 81.35 13.67
N ALA A 389 43.90 81.89 12.71
CA ALA A 389 44.17 83.20 12.11
C ALA A 389 43.87 84.38 13.05
N ALA A 390 42.95 84.20 14.01
CA ALA A 390 42.64 85.19 15.04
C ALA A 390 43.65 85.19 16.20
N GLU A 391 44.31 84.05 16.48
CA GLU A 391 45.37 83.95 17.49
C GLU A 391 46.76 84.43 17.01
N HIS A 392 46.95 84.61 15.69
CA HIS A 392 48.21 85.09 15.09
C HIS A 392 48.22 86.61 14.74
N ASN A 393 47.17 87.35 15.09
CA ASN A 393 47.10 88.82 15.06
C ASN A 393 47.00 89.36 16.48
#